data_AF-A0A960SHY9-F1
#
_entry.id   AF-A0A960SHY9-F1
#
_cell.length_a   1.000
_cell.length_b   1.000
_cell.length_c   1.000
_cell.angle_alpha   90.00
_cell.angle_beta   90.00
_cell.angle_gamma   90.00
#
_symmetry.space_group_name_H-M   'P 1'
#
loop_
_entity.id
_entity.type
_entity.pdbx_description
1 polymer ?
#
loop_
_entity_poly.entity_id
_entity_poly.type
_entity_poly.pdbx_seq_one_letter_code
_entity_poly.pdbx_strand_id
1 'polypeptide(L)' 'AGPYLSYATSVCIPQEDREGFIQSLNAALRIDPYANPDLTLSNMIMQRHSQWLLDRVDDYFLPPLDAIN' A
#
# COMPACT_ATOMS: atom_id res chain seq x y z
N ALA A 1 3.79 -7.97 6.63
CA ALA A 1 3.26 -6.79 5.90
C ALA A 1 4.23 -6.24 4.85
N GLY A 2 5.55 -6.20 5.12
CA GLY A 2 6.56 -5.61 4.23
C GLY A 2 6.45 -5.92 2.72
N PRO A 3 6.35 -7.19 2.29
CA PRO A 3 6.32 -7.51 0.85
C PRO A 3 5.17 -6.85 0.07
N TYR A 4 3.98 -6.75 0.68
CA TYR A 4 2.84 -6.08 0.06
C TYR A 4 3.06 -4.57 -0.10
N LEU A 5 3.66 -3.94 0.91
CA LEU A 5 4.02 -2.53 0.84
C LEU A 5 5.10 -2.28 -0.24
N SER A 6 6.14 -3.12 -0.29
CA SER A 6 7.20 -3.02 -1.29
C SER A 6 6.67 -3.22 -2.72
N TYR A 7 5.78 -4.19 -2.93
CA TYR A 7 5.14 -4.39 -4.23
C TYR A 7 4.30 -3.17 -4.64
N ALA A 8 3.46 -2.66 -3.73
CA ALA A 8 2.64 -1.48 -3.98
C ALA A 8 3.51 -0.27 -4.42
N THR A 9 4.57 0.05 -3.68
CA THR A 9 5.36 1.26 -3.95
C THR A 9 6.33 1.11 -5.11
N SER A 10 6.94 -0.06 -5.27
CA SER A 10 8.02 -0.27 -6.25
C SER A 10 7.53 -0.83 -7.59
N VAL A 11 6.32 -1.38 -7.65
CA VAL A 11 5.77 -2.01 -8.86
C VAL A 11 4.49 -1.32 -9.31
N CYS A 12 3.50 -1.16 -8.43
CA CYS A 12 2.20 -0.61 -8.84
C CYS A 12 2.27 0.87 -9.21
N ILE A 13 2.99 1.70 -8.44
CA ILE A 13 3.14 3.14 -8.77
C ILE A 13 3.77 3.33 -10.17
N PRO A 14 4.95 2.76 -10.50
CA PRO A 14 5.53 2.94 -11.83
C PRO A 14 4.69 2.41 -12.99
N GLN A 15 3.78 1.46 -12.73
CA GLN A 15 2.90 0.88 -13.73
C GLN A 15 1.53 1.57 -13.83
N GLU A 16 1.30 2.65 -13.05
CA GLU A 16 -0.01 3.30 -12.92
C GLU A 16 -1.13 2.31 -12.53
N ASP A 17 -0.79 1.24 -11.80
CA ASP A 17 -1.72 0.22 -11.32
C ASP A 17 -2.33 0.62 -9.97
N ARG A 18 -3.28 1.56 -10.02
CA ARG A 18 -3.99 2.06 -8.83
C ARG A 18 -4.73 0.95 -8.08
N GLU A 19 -5.31 0.00 -8.81
CA GLU A 19 -6.07 -1.09 -8.21
C GLU A 19 -5.16 -2.05 -7.44
N GLY A 20 -4.09 -2.53 -8.08
CA GLY A 20 -3.10 -3.40 -7.44
C GLY A 20 -2.41 -2.75 -6.25
N PHE A 21 -2.17 -1.43 -6.30
CA PHE A 21 -1.69 -0.64 -5.17
C PHE A 21 -2.65 -0.74 -3.97
N ILE A 22 -3.92 -0.41 -4.18
CA ILE A 22 -4.95 -0.43 -3.12
C ILE A 22 -5.12 -1.85 -2.56
N GLN A 23 -5.20 -2.85 -3.43
CA GLN A 23 -5.37 -4.25 -3.01
C GLN A 23 -4.19 -4.72 -2.16
N SER A 24 -2.96 -4.38 -2.56
CA SER A 24 -1.73 -4.77 -1.86
C SER A 24 -1.64 -4.11 -0.48
N LEU A 25 -1.89 -2.81 -0.37
CA LEU A 25 -1.86 -2.12 0.92
C LEU A 25 -2.95 -2.65 1.87
N ASN A 26 -4.15 -2.93 1.37
CA ASN A 26 -5.19 -3.60 2.17
C ASN A 26 -4.78 -5.01 2.61
N ALA A 27 -4.05 -5.76 1.77
CA ALA A 27 -3.51 -7.06 2.17
C ALA A 27 -2.46 -6.92 3.30
N ALA A 28 -1.64 -5.85 3.28
CA ALA A 28 -0.72 -5.55 4.38
C ALA A 28 -1.44 -5.29 5.71
N LEU A 29 -2.58 -4.57 5.66
CA LEU A 29 -3.41 -4.24 6.83
C LEU A 29 -4.12 -5.44 7.44
N ARG A 30 -4.43 -6.47 6.64
CA ARG A 30 -5.11 -7.70 7.13
C ARG A 30 -4.20 -8.68 7.87
N ILE A 31 -2.89 -8.49 7.83
CA ILE A 31 -1.94 -9.39 8.52
C ILE A 31 -2.07 -9.19 10.04
N ASP A 32 -2.17 -10.28 10.79
CA ASP A 32 -2.06 -10.22 12.25
C ASP A 32 -0.60 -9.88 12.64
N PRO A 33 -0.34 -8.70 13.25
CA PRO A 33 1.01 -8.32 13.65
C PRO A 33 1.55 -9.17 14.82
N TYR A 34 0.70 -9.89 15.56
CA TYR A 34 1.09 -10.68 16.73
C TYR A 34 1.33 -12.16 16.43
N ALA A 35 1.04 -12.62 15.20
CA ALA A 35 1.25 -14.01 14.78
C ALA A 35 2.72 -14.46 14.85
N ASN A 36 3.67 -13.53 14.78
CA ASN A 36 5.09 -13.78 15.04
C ASN A 36 5.68 -12.62 15.87
N PRO A 37 6.03 -12.84 17.15
CA PRO A 37 6.58 -11.81 18.04
C PRO A 37 7.81 -11.08 17.50
N ASP A 38 8.69 -11.79 16.78
CA ASP A 38 9.94 -11.21 16.24
C ASP A 38 9.65 -10.18 15.14
N LEU A 39 8.48 -10.27 14.50
CA LEU A 39 8.07 -9.43 13.39
C LEU A 39 7.04 -8.37 13.78
N THR A 40 6.56 -8.34 15.04
CA THR A 40 5.47 -7.46 15.45
C THR A 40 5.75 -5.99 15.17
N LEU A 41 6.91 -5.49 15.62
CA LEU A 41 7.27 -4.09 15.40
C LEU A 41 7.32 -3.75 13.90
N SER A 42 7.99 -4.59 13.11
CA SER A 42 8.08 -4.39 11.66
C SER A 42 6.70 -4.38 11.01
N ASN A 43 5.83 -5.34 11.34
CA ASN A 43 4.48 -5.41 10.80
C ASN A 43 3.66 -4.17 11.15
N MET A 44 3.69 -3.70 12.40
CA MET A 44 2.97 -2.49 12.82
C MET A 44 3.44 -1.24 12.07
N ILE A 45 4.77 -1.07 11.89
CA ILE A 45 5.32 0.07 11.12
C ILE A 45 4.83 0.01 9.66
N MET A 46 4.92 -1.16 9.03
CA MET A 46 4.49 -1.33 7.64
C MET A 46 2.98 -1.14 7.48
N GLN A 47 2.16 -1.54 8.45
CA GLN A 47 0.72 -1.31 8.45
C GLN A 47 0.39 0.17 8.57
N ARG A 48 1.04 0.89 9.49
CA ARG A 48 0.87 2.35 9.62
C ARG A 48 1.24 3.07 8.33
N HIS A 49 2.33 2.66 7.68
CA HIS A 49 2.73 3.23 6.39
C HIS A 49 1.71 2.90 5.29
N SER A 50 1.20 1.67 5.25
CA SER A 50 0.18 1.26 4.29
C SER A 50 -1.11 2.08 4.43
N GLN A 51 -1.56 2.36 5.65
CA GLN A 51 -2.71 3.24 5.89
C GLN A 51 -2.44 4.66 5.40
N TRP A 52 -1.27 5.22 5.73
CA TRP A 52 -0.91 6.58 5.32
C TRP A 52 -0.88 6.75 3.80
N LEU A 53 -0.42 5.73 3.07
CA LEU A 53 -0.41 5.68 1.61
C LEU A 53 -1.82 5.56 1.03
N LEU A 54 -2.70 4.75 1.62
CA LEU A 54 -4.09 4.63 1.19
C LEU A 54 -4.83 5.97 1.32
N ASP A 55 -4.58 6.71 2.41
CA ASP A 55 -5.17 8.04 2.64
C ASP A 55 -4.67 9.10 1.62
N ARG A 56 -3.62 8.78 0.85
CA ARG A 56 -2.93 9.66 -0.11
C ARG A 56 -2.80 9.03 -1.48
N VAL A 57 -3.67 8.07 -1.82
CA VAL A 57 -3.56 7.35 -3.08
C VAL A 57 -3.54 8.29 -4.29
N ASP A 58 -4.29 9.40 -4.24
CA ASP A 58 -4.36 10.36 -5.34
C ASP A 58 -3.09 11.22 -5.50
N ASP A 59 -2.15 11.18 -4.53
CA ASP A 59 -0.82 11.80 -4.67
C ASP A 59 0.13 10.97 -5.55
N TYR A 60 -0.22 9.70 -5.82
CA TYR A 60 0.65 8.73 -6.49
C TYR A 60 0.17 8.29 -7.88
N PHE A 61 -1.08 8.60 -8.25
CA PHE A 61 -1.68 8.18 -9.51
C PHE A 61 -2.29 9.37 -10.22
N LEU A 62 -2.16 9.38 -11.55
CA LEU A 62 -2.76 10.43 -12.35
C LEU A 62 -4.29 10.30 -12.37
N PRO A 63 -5.04 11.42 -12.38
CA PRO A 63 -6.47 11.37 -12.62
C PRO A 63 -6.75 10.82 -14.03
N PRO A 64 -7.94 10.21 -14.24
CA PRO A 64 -8.38 9.78 -15.57
C PRO A 64 -8.29 10.92 -16.59
N LEU A 65 -7.86 10.63 -17.82
CA LEU A 65 -7.61 11.64 -18.86
C LEU A 65 -8.86 12.47 -19.19
N ASP A 66 -10.04 11.87 -19.07
CA ASP A 66 -11.36 12.47 -19.25
C ASP A 66 -11.77 13.43 -18.13
N ALA A 67 -11.10 13.39 -16.97
CA ALA A 67 -11.33 14.32 -15.86
C ALA A 67 -10.55 15.65 -15.99
N ILE A 68 -9.75 15.82 -17.05
CA ILE A 68 -8.86 16.97 -17.27
C ILE A 68 -9.44 17.98 -18.28
N ASN A 69 -10.59 17.67 -18.91
CA ASN A 69 -11.31 18.55 -19.85
C ASN A 69 -12.51 19.25 -19.20
#